data_AF-A0A838F7F6-F1
#
_entry.id   AF-A0A838F7F6-F1
#
_cell.length_a   1.000
_cell.length_b   1.000
_cell.length_c   1.000
_cell.angle_alpha   90.00
_cell.angle_beta   90.00
_cell.angle_gamma   90.00
#
_symmetry.space_group_name_H-M   'P 1'
#
loop_
_entity.id
_entity.type
_entity.pdbx_description
1 polymer ?
#
loop_
_entity_poly.entity_id
_entity_poly.type
_entity_poly.pdbx_seq_one_letter_code
_entity_poly.pdbx_strand_id
1 'polypeptide(L)' 'YLSTPNHVYGIYYEVGGNAASALQFFITDSIKHFLRGSLYFYNTPNADSIAPVLSFIKPDVMELIKTLKWQD' A
#
# COMPACT_ATOMS: atom_id res chain seq x y z
N TYR A 1 7.73 -3.46 -7.84
CA TYR A 1 7.08 -2.80 -9.00
C TYR A 1 5.75 -3.47 -9.23
N LEU A 2 4.68 -2.68 -9.42
CA LEU A 2 3.31 -3.13 -9.62
C LEU A 2 2.88 -2.84 -11.05
N SER A 3 2.20 -3.81 -11.66
CA SER A 3 1.56 -3.69 -12.97
C SER A 3 0.36 -4.63 -12.99
N THR A 4 -0.84 -4.12 -13.29
CA THR A 4 -2.07 -4.91 -13.34
C THR A 4 -2.70 -4.90 -14.73
N PRO A 5 -3.59 -5.86 -15.06
CA PRO A 5 -4.36 -5.84 -16.32
C PRO A 5 -5.27 -4.62 -16.50
N ASN A 6 -5.57 -3.89 -15.41
CA ASN A 6 -6.40 -2.68 -15.44
C ASN A 6 -5.59 -1.40 -15.73
N HIS A 7 -4.36 -1.51 -16.26
CA HIS A 7 -3.47 -0.38 -16.51
C HIS A 7 -3.14 0.42 -15.23
N VAL A 8 -2.98 -0.28 -14.10
CA VAL A 8 -2.51 0.30 -12.85
C VAL A 8 -1.04 -0.04 -12.68
N TYR A 9 -0.19 0.98 -12.55
CA TYR A 9 1.26 0.87 -12.39
C TYR A 9 1.69 1.54 -11.10
N GLY A 10 2.77 1.06 -10.47
CA GLY A 10 3.30 1.76 -9.30
C GLY A 10 4.29 1.00 -8.45
N ILE A 11 4.44 1.43 -7.21
CA ILE A 11 5.32 0.83 -6.23
C ILE A 11 4.56 0.64 -4.93
N TYR A 12 4.69 -0.57 -4.38
CA TYR A 12 4.33 -0.91 -3.01
C TYR A 12 5.63 -1.16 -2.26
N TYR A 13 5.75 -0.63 -1.05
CA TYR A 13 6.92 -0.82 -0.20
C TYR A 13 6.54 -0.80 1.28
N GLU A 14 7.30 -1.57 2.04
CA GLU A 14 7.19 -1.65 3.49
C GLU A 14 8.37 -0.91 4.11
N VAL A 15 8.10 -0.12 5.15
CA VAL A 15 9.13 0.60 5.90
C VAL A 15 9.38 -0.19 7.18
N GLY A 16 10.56 -0.80 7.28
CA GLY A 16 10.97 -1.55 8.46
C GLY A 16 11.33 -0.67 9.66
N GLY A 17 11.46 -1.30 10.83
CA GLY A 17 11.85 -0.65 12.08
C GLY A 17 10.70 0.07 12.78
N ASN A 18 11.03 1.02 13.65
CA ASN A 18 10.08 1.81 14.46
C ASN A 18 9.38 2.91 13.64
N ALA A 19 9.16 2.70 12.35
CA ALA A 19 8.41 3.62 11.51
C ALA A 19 6.92 3.54 11.85
N ALA A 20 6.28 4.69 12.07
CA ALA A 20 4.84 4.76 12.31
C ALA A 20 4.01 4.36 11.06
N SER A 21 4.62 4.38 9.87
CA SER A 21 4.01 4.04 8.59
C SER A 21 4.64 2.80 7.95
N ALA A 22 4.25 1.60 8.40
CA ALA A 22 4.91 0.36 7.99
C ALA A 22 4.62 -0.05 6.53
N LEU A 23 3.56 0.47 5.91
CA LEU A 23 3.15 0.15 4.54
C LEU A 23 2.82 1.42 3.77
N GLN A 24 3.38 1.54 2.57
CA GLN A 24 3.07 2.62 1.64
C GLN A 24 2.98 2.11 0.20
N PHE A 25 2.16 2.77 -0.60
CA PHE A 25 2.14 2.58 -2.03
C PHE A 25 1.79 3.87 -2.76
N PHE A 26 2.19 3.94 -4.02
CA PHE A 26 1.61 4.86 -4.98
C PHE A 26 1.34 4.11 -6.27
N ILE A 27 0.24 4.46 -6.94
CA ILE A 27 -0.19 3.88 -8.20
C ILE A 27 -0.76 4.95 -9.14
N THR A 28 -0.67 4.70 -10.44
CA THR A 28 -1.04 5.62 -11.51
C THR A 28 -1.45 4.87 -12.78
N ASP A 29 -2.17 5.54 -13.68
CA ASP A 29 -2.35 5.12 -15.08
C ASP A 29 -1.26 5.67 -16.02
N SER A 30 -0.27 6.40 -15.49
CA SER A 30 0.81 7.09 -16.20
C SER A 30 0.39 8.30 -17.03
N ILE A 31 -0.89 8.71 -17.02
CA ILE A 31 -1.40 9.82 -17.84
C ILE A 31 -2.07 10.90 -17.00
N LYS A 32 -3.05 10.57 -16.14
CA LYS A 32 -3.85 11.57 -15.39
C LYS A 32 -4.25 11.13 -13.98
N HIS A 33 -4.34 9.84 -13.71
CA HIS A 33 -4.77 9.34 -12.41
C HIS A 33 -3.56 9.01 -11.53
N PHE A 34 -3.65 9.41 -10.26
CA PHE A 34 -2.65 9.10 -9.26
C PHE A 34 -3.32 8.87 -7.90
N LEU A 35 -2.94 7.78 -7.23
CA LEU A 35 -3.39 7.45 -5.88
C LEU A 35 -2.18 7.06 -5.02
N ARG A 36 -2.06 7.67 -3.85
CA ARG A 36 -1.07 7.31 -2.83
C ARG A 36 -1.79 6.83 -1.58
N GLY A 37 -1.31 5.72 -1.01
CA GLY A 37 -1.78 5.19 0.28
C GLY A 37 -0.62 4.99 1.25
N SER A 38 -0.89 5.22 2.53
CA SER A 38 0.04 4.97 3.63
C SER A 38 -0.73 4.52 4.86
N LEU A 39 -0.36 3.36 5.41
CA LEU A 39 -0.96 2.81 6.63
C LEU A 39 -0.20 3.33 7.85
N TYR A 40 -0.90 3.99 8.76
CA TYR A 40 -0.35 4.47 10.03
C TYR A 40 -0.89 3.64 11.20
N PHE A 41 -0.01 3.27 12.12
CA PHE A 41 -0.42 2.69 13.40
C PHE A 41 -0.50 3.79 14.46
N TYR A 42 -1.67 3.94 15.08
CA TYR A 42 -1.88 4.86 16.19
C TYR A 42 -1.42 4.23 17.52
N ASN A 43 -0.14 3.88 17.60
CA ASN A 43 0.51 3.34 18.80
C ASN A 43 1.98 3.79 18.87
N THR A 44 2.59 3.63 20.04
CA THR A 44 4.05 3.75 20.15
C THR A 44 4.69 2.69 19.25
N PRO A 45 5.61 3.05 18.34
CA PRO A 45 6.15 2.11 17.37
C PRO A 45 6.80 0.90 18.06
N ASN A 46 6.23 -0.29 17.83
CA ASN A 46 6.76 -1.57 18.27
C ASN A 46 6.59 -2.55 17.10
N ALA A 47 7.68 -2.83 16.40
CA ALA A 47 7.66 -3.64 15.18
C ALA A 47 7.09 -5.04 15.41
N ASP A 48 7.44 -5.70 16.51
CA ASP A 48 6.99 -7.06 16.83
C ASP A 48 5.48 -7.11 17.11
N SER A 49 4.95 -6.08 17.79
CA SER A 49 3.52 -5.97 18.09
C SER A 49 2.68 -5.60 16.86
N ILE A 50 3.28 -4.88 15.91
CA ILE A 50 2.61 -4.40 14.69
C ILE A 50 2.61 -5.46 13.58
N ALA A 51 3.64 -6.33 13.53
CA ALA A 51 3.82 -7.32 12.47
C ALA A 51 2.59 -8.21 12.18
N PRO A 52 1.83 -8.71 13.18
CA PRO A 52 0.61 -9.49 12.91
C PRO A 52 -0.47 -8.69 12.20
N VAL A 53 -0.68 -7.43 12.60
CA VAL A 53 -1.70 -6.55 12.01
C VAL A 53 -1.29 -6.14 10.59
N LEU A 54 -0.01 -5.84 10.38
CA LEU A 54 0.54 -5.56 9.05
C LEU A 54 0.33 -6.76 8.10
N SER A 55 0.60 -7.97 8.59
CA SER A 55 0.41 -9.21 7.83
C SER A 55 -1.05 -9.48 7.49
N PHE A 56 -1.98 -9.08 8.37
CA PHE A 56 -3.41 -9.19 8.15
C PHE A 56 -3.92 -8.19 7.08
N ILE A 57 -3.45 -6.94 7.10
CA ILE A 57 -3.92 -5.88 6.19
C ILE A 57 -3.28 -5.96 4.80
N LYS A 58 -2.06 -6.48 4.69
CA LYS A 58 -1.29 -6.52 3.44
C LYS A 58 -2.05 -7.20 2.27
N PRO A 59 -2.67 -8.39 2.43
CA PRO A 59 -3.47 -9.00 1.38
C PRO A 59 -4.61 -8.10 0.88
N ASP A 60 -5.29 -7.40 1.78
CA ASP A 60 -6.41 -6.52 1.44
C ASP A 60 -5.94 -5.31 0.61
N VAL A 61 -4.81 -4.71 0.98
CA VAL A 61 -4.22 -3.61 0.19
C VAL A 61 -3.80 -4.10 -1.19
N MET A 62 -3.23 -5.30 -1.28
CA MET A 62 -2.86 -5.88 -2.56
C MET A 62 -4.08 -6.17 -3.43
N GLU A 63 -5.19 -6.64 -2.83
CA GLU A 63 -6.43 -6.89 -3.56
C GLU A 63 -7.09 -5.59 -4.03
N LEU A 64 -7.05 -4.54 -3.21
CA LEU A 64 -7.47 -3.19 -3.60
C LEU A 64 -6.69 -2.72 -4.84
N ILE A 65 -5.37 -2.83 -4.83
CA ILE A 65 -4.53 -2.40 -5.97
C ILE A 65 -4.82 -3.24 -7.22
N LYS A 66 -5.00 -4.56 -7.07
CA LYS A 66 -5.27 -5.49 -8.19
C LYS A 66 -6.61 -5.20 -8.86
N THR A 67 -7.64 -4.90 -8.07
CA THR A 67 -9.01 -4.72 -8.54
C THR A 67 -9.35 -3.28 -8.93
N LEU A 68 -8.50 -2.32 -8.57
CA LEU A 68 -8.67 -0.91 -8.91
C LEU A 68 -8.82 -0.72 -10.42
N LYS A 69 -9.82 0.10 -10.78
CA LYS A 69 -10.09 0.59 -12.12
C LYS A 69 -10.30 2.09 -12.02
N TRP A 70 -9.60 2.83 -12.87
CA TRP A 70 -9.79 4.27 -12.97
C TRP A 70 -11.13 4.62 -13.63
N GLN A 71 -11.71 5.75 -13.27
CA GLN A 71 -12.90 6.32 -13.91
C GLN A 71 -12.54 7.68 -14.48
N ASP A 72 -12.98 7.95 -15.70
CA ASP A 72 -12.62 9.17 -16.42
C ASP A 72 -13.32 10.45 -15.97
#